data_AF-A0A2D6R0J5-F1
#
_entry.id   AF-A0A2D6R0J5-F1
#
_cell.length_a   1.000
_cell.length_b   1.000
_cell.length_c   1.000
_cell.angle_alpha   90.00
_cell.angle_beta   90.00
_cell.angle_gamma   90.00
#
_symmetry.space_group_name_H-M   'P 1'
#
loop_
_entity.id
_entity.type
_entity.pdbx_description
1 polymer ?
#
loop_
_entity_poly.entity_id
_entity_poly.type
_entity_poly.pdbx_seq_one_letter_code
_entity_poly.pdbx_strand_id
1 'polypeptide(L)'
;MVVIADASADPAWVASDLLAQAEHDPDAVPILISLDEALPARVEEELERQLGRLPTAATARSALNNGGVIVCATEADACTVCDDIAPEHLQVAVANAEAWPDRLRHYGALFIGARSAEVFGDYGMGPNHVLPTGGTARARGGLSVLDFLRVRTWTRVDSAVDPDLVADVAWFARQEGLEAHARAAEMRRQD
;
A
#
# COMPACT_ATOMS: atom_id res chain seq x y z
N MET A 1 0.53 7.93 -7.42
CA MET A 1 -0.23 6.85 -8.09
C MET A 1 0.68 6.05 -9.00
N VAL A 2 0.49 4.73 -9.03
CA VAL A 2 0.98 3.83 -10.07
C VAL A 2 -0.22 3.30 -10.86
N VAL A 3 -0.15 3.35 -12.18
CA VAL A 3 -1.11 2.67 -13.08
C VAL A 3 -0.39 1.53 -13.78
N ILE A 4 -0.89 0.31 -13.65
CA ILE A 4 -0.47 -0.84 -14.46
C ILE A 4 -1.45 -0.97 -15.61
N ALA A 5 -0.97 -0.96 -16.86
CA ALA A 5 -1.84 -1.01 -18.04
C ALA A 5 -1.29 -1.93 -19.14
N ASP A 6 -2.19 -2.51 -19.93
CA ASP A 6 -1.86 -3.28 -21.13
C ASP A 6 -2.44 -2.60 -22.40
N ALA A 7 -2.29 -3.25 -23.55
CA ALA A 7 -2.78 -2.71 -24.83
C ALA A 7 -4.31 -2.47 -24.88
N SER A 8 -5.09 -3.05 -23.97
CA SER A 8 -6.54 -2.86 -23.88
C SER A 8 -6.94 -1.56 -23.18
N ALA A 9 -6.02 -0.91 -22.47
CA ALA A 9 -6.26 0.35 -21.79
C ALA A 9 -6.49 1.50 -22.77
N ASP A 10 -7.48 2.35 -22.47
CA ASP A 10 -7.69 3.62 -23.17
C ASP A 10 -6.61 4.62 -22.72
N PRO A 11 -5.74 5.12 -23.63
CA PRO A 11 -4.68 6.08 -23.28
C PRO A 11 -5.21 7.35 -22.63
N ALA A 12 -6.40 7.80 -23.02
CA ALA A 12 -6.98 9.03 -22.48
C ALA A 12 -7.36 8.85 -21.01
N TRP A 13 -7.80 7.64 -20.63
CA TRP A 13 -8.15 7.33 -19.25
C TRP A 13 -6.89 7.19 -18.39
N VAL A 14 -5.88 6.46 -18.88
CA VAL A 14 -4.58 6.35 -18.19
C VAL A 14 -3.96 7.73 -17.97
N ALA A 15 -3.96 8.59 -18.99
CA ALA A 15 -3.48 9.97 -18.87
C ALA A 15 -4.29 10.77 -17.83
N SER A 16 -5.63 10.65 -17.82
CA SER A 16 -6.46 11.36 -16.85
C SER A 16 -6.20 10.88 -15.41
N ASP A 17 -6.00 9.58 -15.21
CA ASP A 17 -5.70 9.01 -13.90
C ASP A 17 -4.33 9.53 -13.41
N LEU A 18 -3.28 9.46 -14.24
CA LEU A 18 -1.96 10.02 -13.90
C LEU A 18 -2.03 11.50 -13.54
N LEU A 19 -2.83 12.29 -14.29
CA LEU A 19 -3.00 13.72 -14.03
C LEU A 19 -3.77 14.03 -12.75
N ALA A 20 -4.76 13.21 -12.39
CA ALA A 20 -5.54 13.39 -11.16
C ALA A 20 -4.62 13.40 -9.93
N GLN A 21 -3.62 12.52 -9.89
CA GLN A 21 -2.63 12.58 -8.81
C GLN A 21 -1.56 13.66 -9.02
N ALA A 22 -1.12 13.88 -10.26
CA ALA A 22 -0.07 14.86 -10.55
C ALA A 22 -0.47 16.30 -10.17
N GLU A 23 -1.76 16.64 -10.25
CA GLU A 23 -2.20 18.01 -9.95
C GLU A 23 -2.20 18.36 -8.45
N HIS A 24 -2.13 17.37 -7.56
CA HIS A 24 -2.20 17.57 -6.11
C HIS A 24 -0.94 18.23 -5.53
N ASP A 25 0.23 17.79 -5.96
CA ASP A 25 1.51 18.16 -5.34
C ASP A 25 2.63 18.16 -6.39
N PRO A 26 3.45 19.22 -6.52
CA PRO A 26 4.57 19.25 -7.46
C PRO A 26 5.64 18.18 -7.20
N ASP A 27 5.67 17.58 -6.00
CA ASP A 27 6.56 16.49 -5.60
C ASP A 27 5.92 15.10 -5.81
N ALA A 28 4.68 15.03 -6.32
CA ALA A 28 4.04 13.76 -6.65
C ALA A 28 4.85 12.99 -7.72
N VAL A 29 4.79 11.65 -7.66
CA VAL A 29 5.52 10.74 -8.54
C VAL A 29 4.53 9.82 -9.26
N PRO A 30 3.84 10.32 -10.32
CA PRO A 30 2.94 9.51 -11.14
C PRO A 30 3.74 8.54 -12.01
N ILE A 31 3.40 7.25 -11.97
CA ILE A 31 4.14 6.21 -12.70
C ILE A 31 3.18 5.36 -13.53
N LEU A 32 3.54 5.12 -14.79
CA LEU A 32 2.90 4.12 -15.64
C LEU A 32 3.80 2.88 -15.73
N ILE A 33 3.26 1.72 -15.35
CA ILE A 33 3.85 0.42 -15.65
C ILE A 33 3.08 -0.16 -16.84
N SER A 34 3.74 -0.27 -18.00
CA SER A 34 3.11 -0.72 -19.24
C SER A 34 3.51 -2.14 -19.59
N LEU A 35 2.53 -2.96 -19.98
CA LEU A 35 2.71 -4.28 -20.61
C LEU A 35 2.67 -4.23 -22.14
N ASP A 36 2.52 -3.02 -22.70
CA ASP A 36 2.56 -2.76 -24.13
C ASP A 36 3.61 -1.69 -24.43
N GLU A 37 4.53 -1.97 -25.34
CA GLU A 37 5.61 -1.04 -25.71
C GLU A 37 5.08 0.19 -26.46
N ALA A 38 3.92 0.09 -27.10
CA ALA A 38 3.33 1.19 -27.87
C ALA A 38 2.44 2.13 -27.02
N LEU A 39 1.88 1.63 -25.92
CA LEU A 39 0.96 2.40 -25.06
C LEU A 39 1.56 3.72 -24.53
N PRO A 40 2.82 3.77 -24.04
CA PRO A 40 3.40 4.98 -23.46
C PRO A 40 3.33 6.21 -24.39
N ALA A 41 3.65 6.04 -25.67
CA ALA A 41 3.62 7.13 -26.64
C ALA A 41 2.21 7.71 -26.81
N ARG A 42 1.18 6.84 -26.82
CA ARG A 42 -0.22 7.27 -26.90
C ARG A 42 -0.68 7.99 -25.63
N VAL A 43 -0.20 7.53 -24.47
CA VAL A 43 -0.50 8.18 -23.18
C VAL A 43 0.16 9.56 -23.11
N GLU A 44 1.38 9.71 -23.62
CA GLU A 44 2.09 11.00 -23.68
C GLU A 44 1.35 12.03 -24.55
N GLU A 45 0.83 11.63 -25.71
CA GLU A 45 -0.02 12.49 -26.53
C GLU A 45 -1.28 12.97 -25.78
N GLU A 46 -1.91 12.08 -25.02
CA GLU A 46 -3.08 12.39 -24.21
C GLU A 46 -2.76 13.28 -22.99
N LEU A 47 -1.62 13.06 -22.34
CA LEU A 47 -1.14 13.92 -21.26
C LEU A 47 -0.96 15.36 -21.75
N GLU A 48 -0.29 15.58 -22.88
CA GLU A 48 -0.10 16.92 -23.42
C GLU A 48 -1.42 17.59 -23.83
N ARG A 49 -2.33 16.83 -24.44
CA ARG A 49 -3.68 17.31 -24.79
C ARG A 49 -4.46 17.77 -23.56
N GLN A 50 -4.44 16.97 -22.49
CA GLN A 50 -5.20 17.24 -21.27
C GLN A 50 -4.55 18.37 -20.43
N LEU A 51 -3.22 18.39 -20.30
CA LEU A 51 -2.47 19.46 -19.65
C LEU A 51 -2.73 20.83 -20.29
N GLY A 52 -2.91 20.90 -21.61
CA GLY A 52 -3.22 22.15 -22.31
C GLY A 52 -4.51 22.85 -21.85
N ARG A 53 -5.40 22.14 -21.14
CA ARG A 53 -6.68 22.66 -20.64
C ARG A 53 -6.78 22.63 -19.11
N LEU A 54 -5.79 22.08 -18.43
CA LEU A 54 -5.80 21.86 -16.99
C LEU A 54 -5.40 23.15 -16.24
N PRO A 55 -6.25 23.72 -15.37
CA PRO A 55 -5.89 24.95 -14.63
C PRO A 55 -4.64 24.79 -13.74
N THR A 56 -4.43 23.58 -13.22
CA THR A 56 -3.32 23.15 -12.36
C THR A 56 -2.12 22.61 -13.16
N ALA A 57 -2.07 22.83 -14.48
CA ALA A 57 -1.04 22.26 -15.37
C ALA A 57 0.41 22.53 -14.92
N ALA A 58 0.68 23.68 -14.29
CA ALA A 58 2.03 23.98 -13.79
C ALA A 58 2.48 22.98 -12.70
N THR A 59 1.59 22.67 -11.75
CA THR A 59 1.81 21.67 -10.70
C THR A 59 1.93 20.28 -11.31
N ALA A 60 0.97 19.90 -12.16
CA ALA A 60 0.95 18.59 -12.80
C ALA A 60 2.21 18.32 -13.65
N ARG A 61 2.71 19.33 -14.39
CA ARG A 61 3.97 19.21 -15.14
C ARG A 61 5.17 19.01 -14.23
N SER A 62 5.22 19.67 -13.07
CA SER A 62 6.29 19.46 -12.08
C SER A 62 6.28 18.01 -11.59
N ALA A 63 5.12 17.50 -11.19
CA ALA A 63 4.96 16.13 -10.73
C ALA A 63 5.32 15.09 -11.81
N LEU A 64 4.85 15.28 -13.04
CA LEU A 64 5.15 14.38 -14.16
C LEU A 64 6.66 14.25 -14.43
N ASN A 65 7.46 15.30 -14.18
CA ASN A 65 8.92 15.24 -14.31
C ASN A 65 9.61 14.38 -13.25
N ASN A 66 8.96 14.12 -12.12
CA ASN A 66 9.47 13.22 -11.08
C ASN A 66 9.11 11.75 -11.36
N GLY A 67 8.04 11.55 -12.14
CA GLY A 67 7.49 10.27 -12.52
C GLY A 67 8.18 9.62 -13.72
N GLY A 68 7.51 8.63 -14.31
CA GLY A 68 8.02 7.99 -15.52
C GLY A 68 7.22 6.79 -15.96
N VAL A 69 7.76 6.12 -16.99
CA VAL A 69 7.19 4.91 -17.57
C VAL A 69 8.16 3.74 -17.41
N ILE A 70 7.64 2.59 -16.99
CA ILE A 70 8.37 1.33 -16.92
C ILE A 70 7.67 0.35 -17.85
N VAL A 71 8.35 -0.11 -18.89
CA VAL A 71 7.83 -1.14 -19.80
C VAL A 71 8.28 -2.51 -19.32
N CYS A 72 7.33 -3.38 -19.02
CA CYS A 72 7.55 -4.73 -18.52
C CYS A 72 7.21 -5.76 -19.59
N ALA A 73 8.05 -6.80 -19.73
CA ALA A 73 7.82 -7.88 -20.68
C ALA A 73 6.71 -8.84 -20.23
N THR A 74 6.53 -8.99 -18.92
CA THR A 74 5.52 -9.88 -18.34
C THR A 74 4.76 -9.20 -17.21
N GLU A 75 3.56 -9.71 -16.95
CA GLU A 75 2.77 -9.30 -15.79
C GLU A 75 3.48 -9.61 -14.46
N ALA A 76 4.34 -10.63 -14.41
CA ALA A 76 5.12 -10.95 -13.21
C ALA A 76 6.21 -9.89 -12.94
N ASP A 77 6.86 -9.39 -13.99
CA ASP A 77 7.79 -8.27 -13.88
C ASP A 77 7.06 -7.01 -13.42
N ALA A 78 5.88 -6.73 -13.97
CA ALA A 78 5.05 -5.59 -13.56
C ALA A 78 4.64 -5.67 -12.08
N CYS A 79 4.23 -6.85 -11.60
CA CYS A 79 3.94 -7.07 -10.18
C CYS A 79 5.19 -6.83 -9.31
N THR A 80 6.35 -7.33 -9.73
CA THR A 80 7.62 -7.17 -9.00
C THR A 80 8.01 -5.70 -8.89
N VAL A 81 7.96 -4.97 -10.02
CA VAL A 81 8.24 -3.53 -10.05
C VAL A 81 7.24 -2.76 -9.18
N CYS A 82 5.95 -3.08 -9.25
CA CYS A 82 4.93 -2.44 -8.45
C CYS A 82 5.17 -2.67 -6.95
N ASP A 83 5.47 -3.90 -6.55
CA ASP A 83 5.81 -4.24 -5.16
C ASP A 83 7.13 -3.59 -4.72
N ASP A 84 8.07 -3.34 -5.64
CA ASP A 84 9.31 -2.59 -5.41
C ASP A 84 9.07 -1.08 -5.20
N ILE A 85 8.03 -0.53 -5.82
CA ILE A 85 7.60 0.85 -5.60
C ILE A 85 6.80 0.98 -4.30
N ALA A 86 5.96 -0.01 -3.99
CA ALA A 86 5.02 0.02 -2.87
C ALA A 86 4.16 1.30 -2.85
N PRO A 87 3.34 1.52 -3.90
CA PRO A 87 2.64 2.79 -4.10
C PRO A 87 1.56 3.08 -3.06
N GLU A 88 1.28 4.36 -2.87
CA GLU A 88 0.12 4.85 -2.13
C GLU A 88 -1.18 4.36 -2.81
N HIS A 89 -1.40 4.75 -4.06
CA HIS A 89 -2.51 4.34 -4.90
C HIS A 89 -2.01 3.49 -6.07
N LEU A 90 -2.68 2.35 -6.30
CA LEU A 90 -2.41 1.42 -7.40
C LEU A 90 -3.67 1.16 -8.21
N GLN A 91 -3.63 1.45 -9.51
CA GLN A 91 -4.69 1.06 -10.44
C GLN A 91 -4.20 -0.03 -11.40
N VAL A 92 -5.03 -1.03 -11.65
CA VAL A 92 -4.76 -2.11 -12.62
C VAL A 92 -5.76 -2.01 -13.78
N ALA A 93 -5.33 -1.37 -14.87
CA ALA A 93 -6.07 -1.15 -16.10
C ALA A 93 -5.67 -2.15 -17.21
N VAL A 94 -5.87 -3.44 -16.94
CA VAL A 94 -5.58 -4.54 -17.89
C VAL A 94 -6.84 -5.36 -18.19
N ALA A 95 -6.83 -6.17 -19.24
CA ALA A 95 -8.01 -6.91 -19.69
C ALA A 95 -8.54 -7.95 -18.67
N ASN A 96 -7.66 -8.52 -17.86
CA ASN A 96 -7.99 -9.55 -16.84
C ASN A 96 -7.64 -9.07 -15.43
N ALA A 97 -8.05 -7.85 -15.08
CA ALA A 97 -7.67 -7.18 -13.85
C ALA A 97 -8.10 -7.93 -12.57
N GLU A 98 -9.16 -8.73 -12.63
CA GLU A 98 -9.73 -9.46 -11.48
C GLU A 98 -8.76 -10.47 -10.86
N ALA A 99 -7.78 -10.95 -11.64
CA ALA A 99 -6.77 -11.93 -11.17
C ALA A 99 -5.53 -11.29 -10.53
N TRP A 100 -5.41 -9.95 -10.54
CA TRP A 100 -4.23 -9.23 -10.06
C TRP A 100 -4.12 -9.06 -8.54
N PRO A 101 -5.22 -8.90 -7.76
CA PRO A 101 -5.11 -8.69 -6.31
C PRO A 101 -4.31 -9.78 -5.59
N ASP A 102 -4.39 -11.04 -6.03
CA ASP A 102 -3.69 -12.18 -5.43
C ASP A 102 -2.17 -12.18 -5.69
N ARG A 103 -1.68 -11.27 -6.54
CA ARG A 103 -0.28 -11.23 -7.02
C ARG A 103 0.50 -10.02 -6.49
N LEU A 104 -0.21 -9.01 -6.01
CA LEU A 104 0.32 -7.74 -5.54
C LEU A 104 0.40 -7.75 -4.01
N ARG A 105 1.54 -7.34 -3.46
CA ARG A 105 1.82 -7.42 -2.02
C ARG A 105 1.81 -6.06 -1.35
N HIS A 106 2.22 -5.01 -2.05
CA HIS A 106 2.46 -3.70 -1.46
C HIS A 106 1.73 -2.59 -2.21
N TYR A 107 0.68 -2.06 -1.59
CA TYR A 107 -0.06 -0.88 -2.03
C TYR A 107 -0.87 -0.30 -0.85
N GLY A 108 -1.15 1.00 -0.86
CA GLY A 108 -2.06 1.62 0.11
C GLY A 108 -3.52 1.32 -0.22
N ALA A 109 -3.92 1.57 -1.47
CA ALA A 109 -5.23 1.22 -2.02
C ALA A 109 -5.10 0.67 -3.44
N LEU A 110 -5.93 -0.31 -3.77
CA LEU A 110 -5.97 -0.99 -5.07
C LEU A 110 -7.28 -0.71 -5.78
N PHE A 111 -7.18 -0.25 -7.02
CA PHE A 111 -8.30 -0.01 -7.92
C PHE A 111 -8.26 -0.99 -9.10
N ILE A 112 -9.29 -1.82 -9.22
CA ILE A 112 -9.28 -2.99 -10.10
C ILE A 112 -10.09 -2.71 -11.36
N GLY A 113 -9.43 -2.74 -12.52
CA GLY A 113 -10.01 -2.51 -13.84
C GLY A 113 -9.96 -1.05 -14.30
N ALA A 114 -10.00 -0.85 -15.62
CA ALA A 114 -9.85 0.48 -16.24
C ALA A 114 -10.92 1.52 -15.84
N ARG A 115 -12.08 1.09 -15.32
CA ARG A 115 -13.15 2.00 -14.87
C ARG A 115 -13.05 2.40 -13.40
N SER A 116 -12.15 1.77 -12.65
CA SER A 116 -11.95 2.03 -11.23
C SER A 116 -10.86 3.10 -11.10
N ALA A 117 -11.18 4.34 -11.43
CA ALA A 117 -10.26 5.47 -11.28
C ALA A 117 -10.06 5.82 -9.79
N GLU A 118 -8.86 6.28 -9.43
CA GLU A 118 -8.48 6.67 -8.05
C GLU A 118 -9.47 7.67 -7.44
N VAL A 119 -9.89 8.66 -8.24
CA VAL A 119 -10.80 9.74 -7.83
C VAL A 119 -12.12 9.25 -7.23
N PHE A 120 -12.57 8.05 -7.59
CA PHE A 120 -13.76 7.49 -6.96
C PHE A 120 -13.48 7.07 -5.52
N GLY A 121 -12.31 6.50 -5.22
CA GLY A 121 -11.85 6.23 -3.86
C GLY A 121 -11.63 7.49 -3.03
N ASP A 122 -11.14 8.54 -3.65
CA ASP A 122 -10.84 9.79 -2.94
C ASP A 122 -12.06 10.52 -2.42
N TYR A 123 -13.20 10.41 -3.11
CA TYR A 123 -14.34 11.30 -2.86
C TYR A 123 -15.69 10.60 -2.71
N GLY A 124 -15.89 9.43 -3.32
CA GLY A 124 -17.23 8.85 -3.49
C GLY A 124 -17.40 7.41 -3.02
N MET A 125 -16.32 6.65 -2.95
CA MET A 125 -16.30 5.26 -2.52
C MET A 125 -15.77 5.20 -1.09
N GLY A 126 -16.28 4.25 -0.31
CA GLY A 126 -16.06 4.20 1.14
C GLY A 126 -14.63 3.99 1.68
N PRO A 127 -13.59 3.57 0.92
CA PRO A 127 -12.22 3.49 1.44
C PRO A 127 -11.69 4.83 1.98
N ASN A 128 -10.66 4.75 2.82
CA ASN A 128 -10.00 5.94 3.36
C ASN A 128 -8.86 6.36 2.43
N HIS A 129 -8.82 7.62 2.02
CA HIS A 129 -7.75 8.16 1.17
C HIS A 129 -6.51 8.67 1.95
N VAL A 130 -6.49 8.54 3.28
CA VAL A 130 -5.28 8.79 4.07
C VAL A 130 -4.44 7.52 4.03
N LEU A 131 -3.49 7.47 3.11
CA LEU A 131 -2.71 6.29 2.77
C LEU A 131 -1.21 6.47 3.02
N PRO A 132 -0.46 5.35 3.16
CA PRO A 132 0.99 5.39 3.30
C PRO A 132 1.68 5.80 1.98
N THR A 133 2.57 6.80 2.04
CA THR A 133 3.37 7.28 0.90
C THR A 133 4.85 6.90 1.04
N GLY A 134 5.68 7.21 0.04
CA GLY A 134 7.14 7.03 0.12
C GLY A 134 7.59 5.58 0.32
N GLY A 135 6.84 4.61 -0.20
CA GLY A 135 7.11 3.18 -0.06
C GLY A 135 6.71 2.57 1.29
N THR A 136 6.06 3.33 2.17
CA THR A 136 5.67 2.84 3.51
C THR A 136 4.51 1.85 3.48
N ALA A 137 3.85 1.67 2.34
CA ALA A 137 2.85 0.62 2.10
C ALA A 137 3.40 -0.81 2.32
N ARG A 138 4.73 -0.98 2.37
CA ARG A 138 5.37 -2.23 2.79
C ARG A 138 5.09 -2.65 4.22
N ALA A 139 4.85 -1.67 5.09
CA ALA A 139 4.81 -1.88 6.54
C ALA A 139 3.47 -1.46 7.17
N ARG A 140 2.67 -0.64 6.47
CA ARG A 140 1.37 -0.16 6.94
C ARG A 140 0.32 -0.18 5.84
N GLY A 141 -0.94 -0.33 6.23
CA GLY A 141 -2.09 -0.01 5.38
C GLY A 141 -2.55 1.44 5.55
N GLY A 142 -3.63 1.78 4.84
CA GLY A 142 -4.32 3.06 5.01
C GLY A 142 -4.92 3.27 6.40
N LEU A 143 -5.25 4.52 6.71
CA LEU A 143 -5.93 4.91 7.94
C LEU A 143 -7.23 4.12 8.10
N SER A 144 -7.38 3.48 9.25
CA SER A 144 -8.49 2.60 9.56
C SER A 144 -9.05 2.89 10.95
N VAL A 145 -10.19 2.26 11.27
CA VAL A 145 -10.72 2.31 12.64
C VAL A 145 -9.71 1.75 13.65
N LEU A 146 -8.86 0.80 13.25
CA LEU A 146 -7.86 0.17 14.12
C LEU A 146 -6.82 1.18 14.62
N ASP A 147 -6.53 2.23 13.86
CA ASP A 147 -5.60 3.30 14.27
C ASP A 147 -6.13 4.15 15.42
N PHE A 148 -7.46 4.16 15.61
CA PHE A 148 -8.12 4.84 16.73
C PHE A 148 -8.38 3.91 17.93
N LEU A 149 -8.15 2.61 17.78
CA LEU A 149 -8.26 1.63 18.86
C LEU A 149 -6.95 1.54 19.65
N ARG A 150 -7.05 1.26 20.95
CA ARG A 150 -5.90 0.90 21.79
C ARG A 150 -6.00 -0.57 22.16
N VAL A 151 -5.12 -1.39 21.60
CA VAL A 151 -5.02 -2.81 21.96
C VAL A 151 -4.45 -2.91 23.37
N ARG A 152 -5.26 -3.40 24.31
CA ARG A 152 -4.88 -3.61 25.71
C ARG A 152 -5.02 -5.09 26.04
N THR A 153 -4.01 -5.67 26.66
CA THR A 153 -4.05 -7.03 27.16
C THR A 153 -4.28 -7.03 28.68
N TRP A 154 -5.01 -8.01 29.17
CA TRP A 154 -5.14 -8.28 30.60
C TRP A 154 -5.20 -9.78 30.81
N THR A 155 -4.66 -10.24 31.94
CA THR A 155 -4.69 -11.65 32.32
C THR A 155 -5.18 -11.73 33.76
N ARG A 156 -6.07 -12.69 34.01
CA ARG A 156 -6.59 -13.00 35.34
C ARG A 156 -6.36 -14.49 35.59
N VAL A 157 -5.77 -14.80 36.74
CA VAL A 157 -5.59 -16.17 37.21
C VAL A 157 -6.46 -16.31 38.46
N ASP A 158 -7.55 -17.06 38.32
CA ASP A 158 -8.56 -17.23 39.38
C ASP A 158 -8.30 -18.45 40.28
N SER A 159 -7.41 -19.36 39.86
CA SER A 159 -7.05 -20.59 40.57
C SER A 159 -5.56 -20.65 40.90
N ALA A 160 -5.13 -21.71 41.57
CA ALA A 160 -3.70 -22.01 41.70
C ALA A 160 -3.03 -22.03 40.32
N VAL A 161 -1.80 -21.50 40.25
CA VAL A 161 -0.98 -21.52 39.04
C VAL A 161 -0.43 -22.94 38.86
N ASP A 162 -0.45 -23.44 37.63
CA ASP A 162 0.17 -24.72 37.29
C ASP A 162 1.64 -24.75 37.76
N PRO A 163 2.04 -25.71 38.62
CA PRO A 163 3.41 -25.84 39.10
C PRO A 163 4.46 -25.95 37.99
N ASP A 164 4.11 -26.55 36.84
CA ASP A 164 5.03 -26.67 35.70
C ASP A 164 5.24 -25.30 35.04
N LEU A 165 4.18 -24.50 34.87
CA LEU A 165 4.30 -23.12 34.40
C LEU A 165 5.13 -22.26 35.36
N VAL A 166 4.97 -22.45 36.68
CA VAL A 166 5.80 -21.76 37.67
C VAL A 166 7.27 -22.12 37.50
N ALA A 167 7.57 -23.41 37.29
CA ALA A 167 8.93 -23.88 37.07
C ALA A 167 9.54 -23.31 35.78
N ASP A 168 8.78 -23.28 34.68
CA ASP A 168 9.20 -22.70 33.40
C ASP A 168 9.51 -21.21 33.53
N VAL A 169 8.60 -20.43 34.13
CA VAL A 169 8.81 -18.99 34.33
C VAL A 169 10.04 -18.72 35.19
N ALA A 170 10.23 -19.50 36.27
CA ALA A 170 11.40 -19.35 37.13
C ALA A 170 12.70 -19.74 36.42
N TRP A 171 12.67 -20.74 35.55
CA TRP A 171 13.81 -21.14 34.75
C TRP A 171 14.19 -20.07 33.73
N PHE A 172 13.24 -19.58 32.92
CA PHE A 172 13.48 -18.52 31.95
C PHE A 172 14.01 -17.25 32.61
N ALA A 173 13.38 -16.81 33.71
CA ALA A 173 13.83 -15.63 34.45
C ALA A 173 15.28 -15.77 34.95
N ARG A 174 15.74 -16.97 35.31
CA ARG A 174 17.14 -17.20 35.69
C ARG A 174 18.09 -17.23 34.50
N GLN A 175 17.67 -17.76 33.35
CA GLN A 175 18.49 -17.68 32.13
C GLN A 175 18.71 -16.23 31.69
N GLU A 176 17.76 -15.34 31.98
CA GLU A 176 17.87 -13.90 31.73
C GLU A 176 18.60 -13.13 32.85
N GLY A 177 19.02 -13.80 33.93
CA GLY A 177 19.68 -13.16 35.08
C GLY A 177 18.73 -12.37 36.00
N LEU A 178 17.41 -12.58 35.90
CA LEU A 178 16.36 -11.87 36.63
C LEU A 178 15.84 -12.67 37.83
N GLU A 179 16.69 -12.90 38.85
CA GLU A 179 16.36 -13.73 40.01
C GLU A 179 15.10 -13.27 40.78
N ALA A 180 14.81 -11.97 40.84
CA ALA A 180 13.59 -11.45 41.48
C ALA A 180 12.31 -11.86 40.74
N HIS A 181 12.36 -11.99 39.41
CA HIS A 181 11.21 -12.47 38.61
C HIS A 181 10.99 -13.97 38.88
N ALA A 182 12.06 -14.76 38.93
CA ALA A 182 11.99 -16.18 39.24
C ALA A 182 11.34 -16.43 40.61
N ARG A 183 11.81 -15.71 41.64
CA ARG A 183 11.24 -15.80 42.99
C ARG A 183 9.79 -15.34 43.03
N ALA A 184 9.41 -14.32 42.25
CA ALA A 184 8.02 -13.87 42.19
C ALA A 184 7.07 -14.95 41.62
N ALA A 185 7.53 -15.75 40.65
CA ALA A 185 6.80 -16.92 40.17
C ALA A 185 6.76 -18.03 41.24
N GLU A 186 7.90 -18.38 41.83
CA GLU A 186 8.00 -19.43 42.86
C GLU A 186 7.16 -19.13 44.12
N MET A 187 7.02 -17.86 44.50
CA MET A 187 6.12 -17.45 45.59
C MET A 187 4.65 -17.76 45.32
N ARG A 188 4.25 -17.89 44.05
CA ARG A 188 2.89 -18.27 43.63
C ARG A 188 2.74 -19.77 43.43
N ARG A 189 3.80 -20.55 43.72
CA ARG A 189 3.73 -22.01 43.89
C ARG A 189 3.06 -22.42 45.20
N GLN A 190 2.78 -21.47 46.11
CA GLN A 190 2.21 -21.71 47.43
C GLN A 190 0.75 -21.23 47.50
N ASP A 191 -0.16 -22.10 47.08
CA ASP A 191 -1.31 -22.66 47.83
C ASP A 191 -1.81 -23.90 47.07
#